data_AF-W2C1L4-F1
#
_entry.id   AF-W2C1L4-F1
#
_cell.length_a   1.000
_cell.length_b   1.000
_cell.length_c   1.000
_cell.angle_alpha   90.00
_cell.angle_beta   90.00
_cell.angle_gamma   90.00
#
_symmetry.space_group_name_H-M   'P 1'
#
loop_
_entity.id
_entity.type
_entity.pdbx_description
1 polymer ?
#
loop_
_entity_poly.entity_id
_entity_poly.type
_entity_poly.pdbx_seq_one_letter_code
_entity_poly.pdbx_strand_id
1 'polypeptide(L)'
;MNDYKIAREELARLISVDIKAITYLLYKTRIENSYASFEIPKKNGEPRVIDTPNDKLKWIQRKLSETLYKTHVDYITQNGIKASVSHGFEKNKSIITNAYRHKNKKCLLNIDISDFFSSFNFGRVQGYFYKSREFMFSKEVATIIAQLVCYKGKLPQGAPTSPIISNLIFNIVDLKILALAKKYRLNYTRYADDMSFSTNNKVFEKEYLNFIRELSDLLEKNGFEINQNKTRLEYCSSKQEVTGLTVNNKINTSRKFIKKTRAMANQLYKTNSFQIDGEDGTLNQLEGRFSFINQLDWLNNKLEYRATKKKTDKNFISGLNTREKQYRYFLFYKYFFRPIKPTIVTEGKTDVLHIKSALMKYCDRYPNLITKAADGKYDFKVYFLNKTKRLQYFFGISDGADTVKKIWNFYNGKNNYENIYEYMKRRSQAELSNKVNPVILLFDNEQKSDRPLKKFLTHSDVKMDAGQIFKQLKANLFLQTIPLANGLEECEIEDLYQKEVLNVIINGKKFCRNAEYDSEKYFGKHIFSMYIMKHYNEVDFSKFLPILDSINSLI
;
A
#
# COMPACT_ATOMS: atom_id res chain seq x y z
N MET A 1 29.99 38.16 -9.44
CA MET A 1 29.89 36.98 -10.35
C MET A 1 30.47 35.71 -9.72
N ASN A 2 31.52 35.81 -8.89
CA ASN A 2 32.11 34.69 -8.17
C ASN A 2 31.15 34.07 -7.13
N ASP A 3 30.32 34.88 -6.48
CA ASP A 3 29.42 34.44 -5.40
C ASP A 3 28.34 33.46 -5.87
N TYR A 4 27.78 33.66 -7.07
CA TYR A 4 26.82 32.72 -7.66
C TYR A 4 27.48 31.41 -8.14
N LYS A 5 28.79 31.43 -8.45
CA LYS A 5 29.53 30.20 -8.75
C LYS A 5 29.69 29.39 -7.46
N ILE A 6 30.17 30.02 -6.39
CA ILE A 6 30.32 29.40 -5.06
C ILE A 6 28.97 28.86 -4.57
N ALA A 7 27.90 29.65 -4.70
CA ALA A 7 26.56 29.22 -4.29
C ALA A 7 26.05 27.99 -5.07
N ARG A 8 26.37 27.87 -6.37
CA ARG A 8 26.06 26.65 -7.14
C ARG A 8 26.87 25.45 -6.66
N GLU A 9 28.15 25.63 -6.33
CA GLU A 9 29.01 24.56 -5.79
C GLU A 9 28.53 24.10 -4.41
N GLU A 10 28.12 25.03 -3.55
CA GLU A 10 27.52 24.74 -2.25
C GLU A 10 26.22 23.95 -2.40
N LEU A 11 25.28 24.42 -3.23
CA LEU A 11 24.02 23.74 -3.45
C LEU A 11 24.24 22.34 -4.07
N ALA A 12 25.11 22.23 -5.07
CA ALA A 12 25.45 20.95 -5.72
C ALA A 12 25.93 19.91 -4.70
N ARG A 13 26.84 20.30 -3.79
CA ARG A 13 27.30 19.45 -2.68
C ARG A 13 26.16 19.09 -1.73
N LEU A 14 25.35 20.07 -1.33
CA LEU A 14 24.24 19.89 -0.41
C LEU A 14 23.22 18.85 -0.89
N ILE A 15 22.89 18.84 -2.19
CA ILE A 15 21.91 17.91 -2.76
C ILE A 15 22.54 16.70 -3.45
N SER A 16 23.88 16.57 -3.42
CA SER A 16 24.64 15.48 -4.04
C SER A 16 24.39 15.34 -5.55
N VAL A 17 24.49 16.46 -6.27
CA VAL A 17 24.29 16.56 -7.72
C VAL A 17 25.51 17.21 -8.38
N ASP A 18 25.86 16.81 -9.60
CA ASP A 18 26.91 17.47 -10.37
C ASP A 18 26.54 18.95 -10.65
N ILE A 19 27.45 19.88 -10.31
CA ILE A 19 27.31 21.31 -10.60
C ILE A 19 27.01 21.59 -12.07
N LYS A 20 27.53 20.78 -12.99
CA LYS A 20 27.25 20.91 -14.43
C LYS A 20 25.76 20.75 -14.72
N ALA A 21 25.06 19.86 -14.02
CA ALA A 21 23.63 19.66 -14.20
C ALA A 21 22.82 20.89 -13.77
N ILE A 22 23.15 21.48 -12.62
CA ILE A 22 22.51 22.72 -12.13
C ILE A 22 22.81 23.88 -13.08
N THR A 23 24.06 24.05 -13.47
CA THR A 23 24.51 25.13 -14.36
C THR A 23 23.85 25.03 -15.75
N TYR A 24 23.77 23.83 -16.30
CA TYR A 24 23.12 23.58 -17.58
C TYR A 24 21.63 23.96 -17.54
N LEU A 25 20.91 23.58 -16.48
CA LEU A 25 19.50 23.93 -16.33
C LEU A 25 19.28 25.43 -16.18
N LEU A 26 20.10 26.13 -15.39
CA LEU A 26 19.92 27.56 -15.15
C LEU A 26 20.27 28.42 -16.36
N TYR A 27 21.33 28.07 -17.11
CA TYR A 27 21.89 28.97 -18.14
C TYR A 27 21.75 28.46 -19.58
N LYS A 28 21.63 27.16 -19.81
CA LYS A 28 21.52 26.58 -21.17
C LYS A 28 20.08 26.23 -21.50
N THR A 29 19.46 25.31 -20.76
CA THR A 29 18.05 24.97 -20.96
C THR A 29 17.14 26.11 -20.56
N ARG A 30 17.48 26.74 -19.43
CA ARG A 30 16.62 27.65 -18.66
C ARG A 30 15.42 26.94 -18.03
N ILE A 31 14.93 27.47 -16.92
CA ILE A 31 13.90 26.82 -16.10
C ILE A 31 12.54 26.88 -16.79
N GLU A 32 12.25 27.97 -17.48
CA GLU A 32 11.02 28.16 -18.25
C GLU A 32 10.79 27.07 -19.30
N ASN A 33 11.86 26.54 -19.90
CA ASN A 33 11.79 25.48 -20.91
C ASN A 33 11.86 24.07 -20.28
N SER A 34 11.89 23.98 -18.96
CA SER A 34 12.02 22.72 -18.23
C SER A 34 10.71 22.21 -17.65
N TYR A 35 9.58 22.81 -18.02
CA TYR A 35 8.23 22.42 -17.60
C TYR A 35 7.33 22.11 -18.79
N ALA A 36 6.41 21.17 -18.61
CA ALA A 36 5.29 20.90 -19.49
C ALA A 36 3.97 21.15 -18.74
N SER A 37 3.05 21.87 -19.40
CA SER A 37 1.74 22.21 -18.84
C SER A 37 0.65 21.36 -19.48
N PHE A 38 -0.27 20.83 -18.68
CA PHE A 38 -1.45 20.10 -19.15
C PHE A 38 -2.63 20.30 -18.19
N GLU A 39 -3.85 20.05 -18.67
CA GLU A 39 -5.05 20.26 -17.86
C GLU A 39 -5.64 18.94 -17.36
N ILE A 40 -6.14 18.95 -16.12
CA ILE A 40 -6.96 17.87 -15.57
C ILE A 40 -8.31 18.45 -15.08
N PRO A 41 -9.43 17.73 -15.23
CA PRO A 41 -10.71 18.22 -14.74
C PRO A 41 -10.74 18.24 -13.21
N LYS A 42 -11.14 19.36 -12.62
CA LYS A 42 -11.54 19.44 -11.21
C LYS A 42 -12.87 18.70 -11.01
N LYS A 43 -13.25 18.47 -9.74
CA LYS A 43 -14.54 17.84 -9.40
C LYS A 43 -15.77 18.58 -9.93
N ASN A 44 -15.67 19.89 -10.13
CA ASN A 44 -16.70 20.75 -10.70
C ASN A 44 -16.61 20.87 -12.24
N GLY A 45 -15.69 20.15 -12.89
CA GLY A 45 -15.50 20.16 -14.35
C GLY A 45 -14.55 21.24 -14.86
N GLU A 46 -14.25 22.27 -14.08
CA GLU A 46 -13.27 23.30 -14.45
C GLU A 46 -11.86 22.71 -14.66
N PRO A 47 -11.06 23.25 -15.59
CA PRO A 47 -9.69 22.79 -15.78
C PRO A 47 -8.80 23.18 -14.59
N ARG A 48 -7.86 22.29 -14.27
CA ARG A 48 -6.72 22.55 -13.38
C ARG A 48 -5.45 22.34 -14.19
N VAL A 49 -4.70 23.43 -14.37
CA VAL A 49 -3.39 23.39 -15.01
C VAL A 49 -2.38 22.73 -14.07
N ILE A 50 -1.67 21.73 -14.58
CA ILE A 50 -0.57 21.03 -13.92
C ILE A 50 0.69 21.35 -14.70
N ASP A 51 1.70 21.86 -13.99
CA ASP A 51 3.02 22.18 -14.52
C ASP A 51 4.02 21.13 -14.01
N THR A 52 4.38 20.17 -14.86
CA THR A 52 5.31 19.10 -14.50
C THR A 52 6.72 19.39 -15.03
N PRO A 53 7.77 19.28 -14.19
CA PRO A 53 9.13 19.42 -14.66
C PRO A 53 9.55 18.22 -15.52
N ASN A 54 10.44 18.46 -16.48
CA ASN A 54 11.12 17.41 -17.25
C ASN A 54 11.99 16.53 -16.33
N ASP A 55 12.43 15.36 -16.79
CA ASP A 55 13.08 14.38 -15.93
C ASP A 55 14.37 14.89 -15.27
N LYS A 56 15.14 15.73 -15.98
CA LYS A 56 16.37 16.34 -15.45
C LYS A 56 16.08 17.27 -14.27
N LEU A 57 15.16 18.23 -14.45
CA LEU A 57 14.79 19.15 -13.38
C LEU A 57 14.05 18.43 -12.24
N LYS A 58 13.17 17.47 -12.58
CA LYS A 58 12.44 16.65 -11.62
C LYS A 58 13.38 15.86 -10.71
N TRP A 59 14.47 15.31 -11.25
CA TRP A 59 15.49 14.61 -10.46
C TRP A 59 16.20 15.54 -9.48
N ILE A 60 16.65 16.73 -9.91
CA ILE A 60 17.27 17.73 -9.03
C ILE A 60 16.29 18.18 -7.94
N GLN A 61 15.04 18.46 -8.31
CA GLN A 61 13.99 18.86 -7.37
C GLN A 61 13.68 17.76 -6.35
N ARG A 62 13.71 16.48 -6.73
CA ARG A 62 13.58 15.37 -5.77
C ARG A 62 14.73 15.36 -4.77
N LYS A 63 15.97 15.51 -5.24
CA LYS A 63 17.15 15.59 -4.36
C LYS A 63 17.08 16.77 -3.41
N LEU A 64 16.71 17.94 -3.92
CA LEU A 64 16.48 19.10 -3.08
C LEU A 64 15.37 18.86 -2.05
N SER A 65 14.22 18.30 -2.47
CA SER A 65 13.12 17.99 -1.54
C SER A 65 13.52 17.00 -0.45
N GLU A 66 14.31 15.98 -0.77
CA GLU A 66 14.84 15.00 0.19
C GLU A 66 15.76 15.69 1.21
N THR A 67 16.69 16.52 0.74
CA THR A 67 17.60 17.26 1.62
C THR A 67 16.86 18.25 2.51
N LEU A 68 15.95 19.06 1.95
CA LEU A 68 15.14 20.01 2.71
C LEU A 68 14.33 19.31 3.82
N TYR A 69 13.73 18.16 3.48
CA TYR A 69 12.97 17.38 4.46
C TYR A 69 13.85 16.87 5.60
N LYS A 70 15.02 16.33 5.26
CA LYS A 70 15.97 15.82 6.25
C LYS A 70 16.43 16.94 7.19
N THR A 71 16.89 18.06 6.64
CA THR A 71 17.31 19.23 7.42
C THR A 71 16.20 19.70 8.36
N HIS A 72 14.96 19.76 7.88
CA HIS A 72 13.81 20.13 8.70
C HIS A 72 13.58 19.17 9.86
N VAL A 73 13.57 17.87 9.58
CA VAL A 73 13.39 16.84 10.61
C VAL A 73 14.50 16.88 11.65
N ASP A 74 15.75 17.09 11.23
CA ASP A 74 16.89 17.20 12.14
C ASP A 74 16.75 18.44 13.04
N TYR A 75 16.39 19.59 12.46
CA TYR A 75 16.18 20.83 13.20
C TYR A 75 15.06 20.73 14.24
N ILE A 76 13.87 20.23 13.87
CA ILE A 76 12.76 20.09 14.82
C ILE A 76 13.10 19.11 15.95
N THR A 77 13.87 18.06 15.65
CA THR A 77 14.25 17.03 16.62
C THR A 77 15.24 17.61 17.63
N GLN A 78 16.29 18.28 17.16
CA GLN A 78 17.30 18.91 18.01
C GLN A 78 16.72 19.98 18.92
N ASN A 79 15.73 20.74 18.44
CA ASN A 79 15.11 21.83 19.19
C ASN A 79 13.88 21.39 20.01
N GLY A 80 13.55 20.09 20.02
CA GLY A 80 12.41 19.56 20.79
C GLY A 80 11.04 20.10 20.34
N ILE A 81 10.92 20.57 19.09
CA ILE A 81 9.71 21.22 18.57
C ILE A 81 8.64 20.17 18.31
N LYS A 82 7.63 20.10 19.19
CA LYS A 82 6.51 19.16 19.10
C LYS A 82 5.27 19.82 18.50
N ALA A 83 5.29 20.20 17.22
CA ALA A 83 4.05 20.52 16.51
C ALA A 83 4.25 20.62 15.00
N SER A 84 3.51 19.81 14.25
CA SER A 84 3.03 20.23 12.94
C SER A 84 1.51 20.03 12.91
N VAL A 85 0.80 21.14 12.71
CA VAL A 85 -0.63 21.16 12.41
C VAL A 85 -0.91 20.78 10.96
N SER A 86 0.12 20.75 10.12
CA SER A 86 0.01 20.25 8.76
C SER A 86 -0.05 18.73 8.76
N HIS A 87 -0.98 18.21 7.98
CA HIS A 87 -1.16 16.80 7.70
C HIS A 87 -1.00 16.50 6.20
N GLY A 88 -1.04 17.53 5.36
CA GLY A 88 -0.81 17.41 3.91
C GLY A 88 0.68 17.33 3.64
N PHE A 89 1.10 16.41 2.76
CA PHE A 89 2.50 16.21 2.36
C PHE A 89 3.49 15.84 3.49
N GLU A 90 2.99 15.57 4.70
CA GLU A 90 3.80 15.20 5.84
C GLU A 90 3.95 13.68 5.99
N LYS A 91 5.16 13.22 6.28
CA LYS A 91 5.42 11.79 6.51
C LYS A 91 4.62 11.29 7.72
N ASN A 92 4.06 10.09 7.62
CA ASN A 92 3.20 9.48 8.64
C ASN A 92 1.91 10.26 8.96
N LYS A 93 1.56 11.27 8.16
CA LYS A 93 0.26 11.93 8.20
C LYS A 93 -0.58 11.52 6.99
N SER A 94 -1.89 11.67 7.11
CA SER A 94 -2.85 11.33 6.06
C SER A 94 -4.16 12.06 6.29
N ILE A 95 -5.07 11.96 5.32
CA ILE A 95 -6.46 12.41 5.47
C ILE A 95 -7.13 11.80 6.72
N ILE A 96 -6.73 10.58 7.11
CA ILE A 96 -7.26 9.89 8.29
C ILE A 96 -6.73 10.55 9.58
N THR A 97 -5.43 10.82 9.67
CA THR A 97 -4.87 11.47 10.86
C THR A 97 -5.38 12.90 10.99
N ASN A 98 -5.66 13.57 9.87
CA ASN A 98 -6.27 14.89 9.83
C ASN A 98 -7.70 14.83 10.42
N ALA A 99 -8.57 14.03 9.79
CA ALA A 99 -9.95 13.84 10.20
C ALA A 99 -10.09 13.40 11.66
N TYR A 100 -9.16 12.60 12.17
CA TYR A 100 -9.18 12.13 13.56
C TYR A 100 -9.16 13.27 14.60
N ARG A 101 -8.49 14.39 14.31
CA ARG A 101 -8.42 15.54 15.23
C ARG A 101 -9.77 16.25 15.40
N HIS A 102 -10.67 16.06 14.44
CA HIS A 102 -11.99 16.71 14.37
C HIS A 102 -13.15 15.76 14.67
N LYS A 103 -12.86 14.53 15.11
CA LYS A 103 -13.88 13.55 15.46
C LYS A 103 -14.70 13.99 16.67
N ASN A 104 -16.01 13.76 16.65
CA ASN A 104 -16.94 14.04 17.77
C ASN A 104 -16.99 15.53 18.16
N LYS A 105 -17.06 16.42 17.17
CA LYS A 105 -17.10 17.88 17.38
C LYS A 105 -18.48 18.44 17.07
N LYS A 106 -19.00 19.32 17.93
CA LYS A 106 -20.33 19.94 17.73
C LYS A 106 -20.37 20.85 16.51
N CYS A 107 -19.26 21.53 16.23
CA CYS A 107 -19.11 22.46 15.12
C CYS A 107 -17.78 22.19 14.41
N LEU A 108 -17.81 22.18 13.08
CA LEU A 108 -16.68 22.03 12.18
C LEU A 108 -16.76 23.14 11.13
N LEU A 109 -15.67 23.87 10.94
CA LEU A 109 -15.50 24.90 9.94
C LEU A 109 -14.36 24.50 9.01
N ASN A 110 -14.67 24.33 7.74
CA ASN A 110 -13.72 24.06 6.68
C ASN A 110 -13.51 25.30 5.83
N ILE A 111 -12.25 25.61 5.54
CA ILE A 111 -11.83 26.77 4.76
C ILE A 111 -10.77 26.29 3.77
N ASP A 112 -10.86 26.73 2.52
CA ASP A 112 -9.92 26.43 1.44
C ASP A 112 -9.18 27.72 1.06
N ILE A 113 -7.90 27.63 0.76
CA ILE A 113 -7.09 28.78 0.32
C ILE A 113 -7.07 28.83 -1.21
N SER A 114 -7.46 29.98 -1.76
CA SER A 114 -7.40 30.23 -3.20
C SER A 114 -5.94 30.18 -3.70
N ASP A 115 -5.74 29.47 -4.82
CA ASP A 115 -4.47 29.41 -5.55
C ASP A 115 -3.23 29.11 -4.68
N PHE A 116 -3.39 28.24 -3.68
CA PHE A 116 -2.40 27.98 -2.63
C PHE A 116 -0.94 27.93 -3.10
N PHE A 117 -0.60 27.08 -4.06
CA PHE A 117 0.78 26.98 -4.57
C PHE A 117 1.25 28.27 -5.26
N SER A 118 0.37 28.91 -6.04
CA SER A 118 0.68 30.14 -6.75
C SER A 118 0.95 31.31 -5.80
N SER A 119 0.38 31.28 -4.59
CA SER A 119 0.61 32.28 -3.54
C SER A 119 2.03 32.24 -2.95
N PHE A 120 2.83 31.21 -3.25
CA PHE A 120 4.25 31.16 -2.92
C PHE A 120 5.10 31.63 -4.10
N ASN A 121 5.29 32.94 -4.20
CA ASN A 121 6.12 33.56 -5.23
C ASN A 121 7.63 33.41 -4.96
N PHE A 122 8.43 33.70 -5.99
CA PHE A 122 9.89 33.63 -5.98
C PHE A 122 10.50 34.36 -4.78
N GLY A 123 10.05 35.59 -4.49
CA GLY A 123 10.57 36.40 -3.40
C GLY A 123 10.30 35.80 -2.03
N ARG A 124 9.13 35.17 -1.82
CA ARG A 124 8.82 34.44 -0.58
C ARG A 124 9.72 33.23 -0.40
N VAL A 125 9.94 32.46 -1.46
CA VAL A 125 10.82 31.28 -1.41
C VAL A 125 12.25 31.69 -1.08
N GLN A 126 12.80 32.66 -1.81
CA GLN A 126 14.14 33.20 -1.58
C GLN A 126 14.26 33.78 -0.16
N GLY A 127 13.30 34.62 0.24
CA GLY A 127 13.29 35.27 1.55
C GLY A 127 13.25 34.28 2.71
N TYR A 128 12.43 33.23 2.59
CA TYR A 128 12.37 32.16 3.58
C TYR A 128 13.72 31.47 3.74
N PHE A 129 14.32 30.98 2.65
CA PHE A 129 15.58 30.25 2.73
C PHE A 129 16.76 31.11 3.19
N TYR A 130 16.75 32.39 2.85
CA TYR A 130 17.77 33.35 3.30
C TYR A 130 17.63 33.74 4.78
N LYS A 131 16.39 33.85 5.30
CA LYS A 131 16.14 34.31 6.67
C LYS A 131 15.88 33.18 7.67
N SER A 132 15.65 31.95 7.20
CA SER A 132 15.36 30.82 8.07
C SER A 132 16.57 30.45 8.91
N ARG A 133 16.36 30.32 10.23
CA ARG A 133 17.36 29.82 11.18
C ARG A 133 17.64 28.32 11.00
N GLU A 134 16.74 27.60 10.32
CA GLU A 134 16.88 26.17 10.04
C GLU A 134 17.89 25.91 8.92
N PHE A 135 17.90 26.75 7.88
CA PHE A 135 18.72 26.54 6.69
C PHE A 135 19.92 27.49 6.61
N MET A 136 19.74 28.75 7.02
CA MET A 136 20.79 29.78 7.04
C MET A 136 21.55 29.94 5.71
N PHE A 137 20.88 29.73 4.57
CA PHE A 137 21.53 29.84 3.26
C PHE A 137 21.93 31.28 2.94
N SER A 138 23.01 31.45 2.17
CA SER A 138 23.34 32.74 1.57
C SER A 138 22.23 33.22 0.65
N LYS A 139 22.18 34.53 0.39
CA LYS A 139 21.16 35.11 -0.51
C LYS A 139 21.27 34.49 -1.91
N GLU A 140 22.47 34.21 -2.37
CA GLU A 140 22.78 33.60 -3.66
C GLU A 140 22.27 32.15 -3.74
N VAL A 141 22.52 31.33 -2.70
CA VAL A 141 21.99 29.96 -2.64
C VAL A 141 20.47 29.97 -2.61
N ALA A 142 19.86 30.83 -1.79
CA ALA A 142 18.40 30.97 -1.72
C ALA A 142 17.80 31.43 -3.07
N THR A 143 18.51 32.27 -3.81
CA THR A 143 18.12 32.70 -5.17
C THR A 143 18.14 31.53 -6.14
N ILE A 144 19.21 30.74 -6.13
CA ILE A 144 19.32 29.57 -7.00
C ILE A 144 18.23 28.54 -6.66
N ILE A 145 17.96 28.30 -5.37
CA ILE A 145 16.85 27.45 -4.95
C ILE A 145 15.53 27.98 -5.52
N ALA A 146 15.24 29.28 -5.34
CA ALA A 146 14.02 29.89 -5.88
C ALA A 146 13.92 29.76 -7.41
N GLN A 147 15.02 29.92 -8.14
CA GLN A 147 15.08 29.69 -9.59
C GLN A 147 14.77 28.25 -9.96
N LEU A 148 15.33 27.28 -9.24
CA LEU A 148 15.12 25.86 -9.53
C LEU A 148 13.70 25.38 -9.24
N VAL A 149 12.97 26.01 -8.32
CA VAL A 149 11.67 25.51 -7.83
C VAL A 149 10.47 26.33 -8.27
N CYS A 150 10.67 27.60 -8.65
CA CYS A 150 9.59 28.45 -9.14
C CYS A 150 9.52 28.39 -10.66
N TYR A 151 8.30 28.23 -11.18
CA TYR A 151 7.99 28.35 -12.59
C TYR A 151 7.08 29.57 -12.78
N LYS A 152 7.40 30.43 -13.75
CA LYS A 152 6.70 31.72 -13.96
C LYS A 152 6.55 32.53 -12.66
N GLY A 153 7.61 32.54 -11.85
CA GLY A 153 7.70 33.34 -10.62
C GLY A 153 6.98 32.76 -9.39
N LYS A 154 6.42 31.55 -9.45
CA LYS A 154 5.66 30.93 -8.34
C LYS A 154 5.89 29.42 -8.24
N LEU A 155 5.53 28.82 -7.11
CA LEU A 155 5.58 27.36 -6.99
C LEU A 155 4.54 26.70 -7.92
N PRO A 156 4.96 25.80 -8.83
CA PRO A 156 4.04 25.12 -9.73
C PRO A 156 3.34 23.95 -9.05
N GLN A 157 2.12 23.65 -9.50
CA GLN A 157 1.43 22.42 -9.16
C GLN A 157 1.97 21.28 -10.04
N GLY A 158 2.78 20.40 -9.46
CA GLY A 158 3.38 19.26 -10.18
C GLY A 158 4.88 19.07 -9.96
N ALA A 159 5.56 20.07 -9.38
CA ALA A 159 6.97 19.94 -8.99
C ALA A 159 7.14 19.17 -7.66
N PRO A 160 8.15 18.28 -7.54
CA PRO A 160 8.44 17.56 -6.31
C PRO A 160 8.74 18.42 -5.09
N THR A 161 9.26 19.65 -5.27
CA THR A 161 9.64 20.55 -4.18
C THR A 161 8.49 21.41 -3.66
N SER A 162 7.47 21.69 -4.48
CA SER A 162 6.36 22.57 -4.08
C SER A 162 5.66 22.11 -2.79
N PRO A 163 5.36 20.82 -2.58
CA PRO A 163 4.72 20.32 -1.35
C PRO A 163 5.49 20.70 -0.08
N ILE A 164 6.79 20.38 0.00
CA ILE A 164 7.59 20.65 1.19
C ILE A 164 7.81 22.14 1.39
N ILE A 165 8.14 22.90 0.34
CA ILE A 165 8.41 24.34 0.46
C ILE A 165 7.16 25.08 0.91
N SER A 166 5.98 24.73 0.37
CA SER A 166 4.72 25.32 0.79
C SER A 166 4.43 25.07 2.28
N ASN A 167 4.70 23.86 2.79
CA ASN A 167 4.53 23.56 4.21
C ASN A 167 5.51 24.33 5.10
N LEU A 168 6.78 24.38 4.71
CA LEU A 168 7.83 25.10 5.46
C LEU A 168 7.51 26.59 5.60
N ILE A 169 7.13 27.23 4.49
CA ILE A 169 6.80 28.66 4.49
C ILE A 169 5.47 28.90 5.23
N PHE A 170 4.45 28.09 4.95
CA PHE A 170 3.13 28.29 5.56
C PHE A 170 3.10 27.98 7.06
N ASN A 171 4.08 27.24 7.60
CA ASN A 171 4.19 26.99 9.03
C ASN A 171 4.22 28.30 9.86
N ILE A 172 4.82 29.37 9.32
CA ILE A 172 4.84 30.69 9.95
C ILE A 172 3.40 31.23 10.13
N VAL A 173 2.56 31.03 9.12
CA VAL A 173 1.14 31.43 9.14
C VAL A 173 0.35 30.50 10.05
N ASP A 174 0.61 29.20 10.01
CA ASP A 174 0.00 28.20 10.88
C ASP A 174 0.18 28.54 12.37
N LEU A 175 1.34 29.04 12.78
CA LEU A 175 1.58 29.46 14.17
C LEU A 175 0.69 30.65 14.59
N LYS A 176 0.47 31.61 13.68
CA LYS A 176 -0.44 32.74 13.92
C LYS A 176 -1.90 32.27 13.97
N ILE A 177 -2.28 31.39 13.04
CA ILE A 177 -3.62 30.78 13.02
C ILE A 177 -3.87 29.97 14.29
N LEU A 178 -2.87 29.25 14.81
CA LEU A 178 -2.96 28.51 16.07
C LEU A 178 -3.26 29.44 17.24
N ALA A 179 -2.61 30.61 17.32
CA ALA A 179 -2.89 31.60 18.36
C ALA A 179 -4.33 32.12 18.25
N LEU A 180 -4.79 32.41 17.03
CA LEU A 180 -6.17 32.81 16.77
C LEU A 180 -7.17 31.69 17.14
N ALA A 181 -6.92 30.47 16.70
CA ALA A 181 -7.74 29.30 17.03
C ALA A 181 -7.83 29.08 18.55
N LYS A 182 -6.74 29.32 19.29
CA LYS A 182 -6.74 29.24 20.75
C LYS A 182 -7.66 30.29 21.39
N LYS A 183 -7.67 31.54 20.89
CA LYS A 183 -8.59 32.61 21.33
C LYS A 183 -10.05 32.16 21.27
N TYR A 184 -10.43 31.49 20.19
CA TYR A 184 -11.80 30.98 19.96
C TYR A 184 -12.03 29.53 20.45
N ARG A 185 -11.06 28.93 21.15
CA ARG A 185 -11.12 27.54 21.65
C ARG A 185 -11.42 26.50 20.55
N LEU A 186 -10.74 26.64 19.42
CA LEU A 186 -10.83 25.77 18.26
C LEU A 186 -9.64 24.78 18.20
N ASN A 187 -9.92 23.54 17.82
CA ASN A 187 -8.90 22.65 17.29
C ASN A 187 -8.64 23.01 15.82
N TYR A 188 -7.38 23.19 15.45
CA TYR A 188 -6.96 23.52 14.09
C TYR A 188 -6.03 22.45 13.51
N THR A 189 -6.25 22.08 12.25
CA THR A 189 -5.30 21.36 11.39
C THR A 189 -5.39 21.87 9.95
N ARG A 190 -4.36 21.59 9.17
CA ARG A 190 -4.29 21.91 7.74
C ARG A 190 -3.88 20.70 6.90
N TYR A 191 -4.46 20.53 5.72
CA TYR A 191 -4.06 19.54 4.73
C TYR A 191 -3.87 20.26 3.40
N ALA A 192 -2.61 20.62 3.09
CA ALA A 192 -2.31 21.51 1.97
C ALA A 192 -3.04 22.86 2.10
N ASP A 193 -3.98 23.14 1.19
CA ASP A 193 -4.86 24.31 1.12
C ASP A 193 -6.12 24.19 2.01
N ASP A 194 -6.52 22.97 2.36
CA ASP A 194 -7.68 22.73 3.22
C ASP A 194 -7.35 22.96 4.70
N MET A 195 -7.98 23.94 5.32
CA MET A 195 -7.93 24.20 6.76
C MET A 195 -9.20 23.69 7.44
N SER A 196 -9.05 23.05 8.60
CA SER A 196 -10.15 22.52 9.40
C SER A 196 -10.09 23.06 10.82
N PHE A 197 -11.18 23.67 11.27
CA PHE A 197 -11.36 24.21 12.61
C PHE A 197 -12.55 23.53 13.28
N SER A 198 -12.44 23.10 14.53
CA SER A 198 -13.59 22.45 15.18
C SER A 198 -13.65 22.70 16.68
N THR A 199 -14.85 22.65 17.24
CA THR A 199 -15.04 22.86 18.68
C THR A 199 -16.30 22.18 19.22
N ASN A 200 -16.33 21.99 20.53
CA ASN A 200 -17.52 21.61 21.29
C ASN A 200 -18.14 22.79 22.05
N ASN A 201 -17.54 23.98 21.94
CA ASN A 201 -18.04 25.20 22.53
C ASN A 201 -19.22 25.75 21.71
N LYS A 202 -20.41 25.82 22.31
CA LYS A 202 -21.62 26.36 21.64
C LYS A 202 -21.52 27.86 21.36
N VAL A 203 -20.68 28.59 22.10
CA VAL A 203 -20.52 30.04 21.92
C VAL A 203 -19.94 30.39 20.54
N PHE A 204 -19.15 29.49 19.95
CA PHE A 204 -18.48 29.75 18.67
C PHE A 204 -19.45 30.05 17.53
N GLU A 205 -20.69 29.55 17.59
CA GLU A 205 -21.72 29.86 16.60
C GLU A 205 -21.99 31.37 16.49
N LYS A 206 -21.98 32.08 17.62
CA LYS A 206 -22.14 33.55 17.66
C LYS A 206 -20.86 34.29 17.30
N GLU A 207 -19.71 33.65 17.46
CA GLU A 207 -18.39 34.23 17.23
C GLU A 207 -17.82 33.92 15.83
N TYR A 208 -18.50 33.06 15.07
CA TYR A 208 -18.04 32.55 13.78
C TYR A 208 -17.66 33.66 12.79
N LEU A 209 -18.53 34.68 12.63
CA LEU A 209 -18.28 35.79 11.71
C LEU A 209 -17.06 36.62 12.13
N ASN A 210 -16.88 36.83 13.45
CA ASN A 210 -15.71 37.54 13.97
C ASN A 210 -14.43 36.74 13.73
N PHE A 211 -14.48 35.42 13.95
CA PHE A 211 -13.35 34.53 13.65
C PHE A 211 -12.98 34.55 12.16
N ILE A 212 -13.96 34.46 11.26
CA ILE A 212 -13.72 34.51 9.81
C ILE A 212 -13.08 35.84 9.41
N ARG A 213 -13.56 36.97 9.94
CA ARG A 213 -12.97 38.28 9.66
C ARG A 213 -11.51 38.34 10.13
N GLU A 214 -11.24 37.99 11.38
CA GLU A 214 -9.86 38.00 11.91
C GLU A 214 -8.93 37.03 11.17
N LEU A 215 -9.45 35.88 10.74
CA LEU A 215 -8.70 34.92 9.94
C LEU A 215 -8.44 35.44 8.52
N SER A 216 -9.41 36.09 7.89
CA SER A 216 -9.26 36.70 6.56
C SER A 216 -8.20 37.79 6.60
N ASP A 217 -8.30 38.71 7.58
CA ASP A 217 -7.30 39.76 7.79
C ASP A 217 -5.89 39.18 8.01
N LEU A 218 -5.79 38.09 8.78
CA LEU A 218 -4.53 37.39 9.02
C LEU A 218 -3.97 36.81 7.71
N LEU A 219 -4.79 36.11 6.94
CA LEU A 219 -4.36 35.49 5.69
C LEU A 219 -3.97 36.55 4.64
N GLU A 220 -4.76 37.59 4.47
CA GLU A 220 -4.51 38.69 3.53
C GLU A 220 -3.21 39.44 3.86
N LYS A 221 -2.95 39.72 5.15
CA LYS A 221 -1.67 40.30 5.60
C LYS A 221 -0.47 39.42 5.30
N ASN A 222 -0.67 38.11 5.18
CA ASN A 222 0.36 37.15 4.76
C ASN A 222 0.21 36.78 3.27
N GLY A 223 -0.59 37.53 2.50
CA GLY A 223 -0.93 37.36 1.08
C GLY A 223 -1.41 35.96 0.72
N PHE A 224 -2.44 35.50 1.42
CA PHE A 224 -3.27 34.37 1.09
C PHE A 224 -4.73 34.83 1.14
N GLU A 225 -5.60 34.18 0.38
CA GLU A 225 -7.02 34.54 0.29
C GLU A 225 -7.89 33.31 0.57
N ILE A 226 -9.01 33.52 1.25
CA ILE A 226 -10.00 32.49 1.51
C ILE A 226 -10.88 32.27 0.26
N ASN A 227 -11.06 31.01 -0.12
CA ASN A 227 -12.06 30.65 -1.11
C ASN A 227 -13.46 30.63 -0.48
N GLN A 228 -14.20 31.73 -0.63
CA GLN A 228 -15.53 31.89 -0.04
C GLN A 228 -16.52 30.81 -0.47
N ASN A 229 -16.46 30.36 -1.74
CA ASN A 229 -17.35 29.34 -2.29
C ASN A 229 -17.11 27.93 -1.70
N LYS A 230 -15.95 27.72 -1.08
CA LYS A 230 -15.57 26.44 -0.45
C LYS A 230 -15.53 26.51 1.07
N THR A 231 -15.77 27.67 1.67
CA THR A 231 -15.92 27.83 3.11
C THR A 231 -17.24 27.22 3.57
N ARG A 232 -17.19 26.33 4.57
CA ARG A 232 -18.38 25.62 5.08
C ARG A 232 -18.37 25.51 6.59
N LEU A 233 -19.48 25.87 7.22
CA LEU A 233 -19.75 25.64 8.63
C LEU A 233 -20.74 24.47 8.77
N GLU A 234 -20.32 23.40 9.44
CA GLU A 234 -21.06 22.15 9.58
C GLU A 234 -21.27 21.80 11.06
N TYR A 235 -22.53 21.56 11.43
CA TYR A 235 -22.93 21.19 12.79
C TYR A 235 -23.04 19.68 12.95
N CYS A 236 -22.94 19.18 14.18
CA CYS A 236 -23.00 17.74 14.45
C CYS A 236 -24.34 17.07 14.09
N SER A 237 -25.42 17.85 13.95
CA SER A 237 -26.72 17.40 13.43
C SER A 237 -26.71 17.14 11.93
N SER A 238 -25.76 17.73 11.20
CA SER A 238 -25.52 17.55 9.77
C SER A 238 -24.29 16.67 9.53
N LYS A 239 -24.06 16.24 8.29
CA LYS A 239 -22.83 15.51 7.95
C LYS A 239 -21.64 16.45 8.05
N GLN A 240 -20.66 16.10 8.88
CA GLN A 240 -19.38 16.81 9.00
C GLN A 240 -18.29 16.07 8.24
N GLU A 241 -17.52 16.74 7.40
CA GLU A 241 -16.50 16.14 6.56
C GLU A 241 -15.14 16.85 6.61
N VAL A 242 -14.07 16.09 6.93
CA VAL A 242 -12.69 16.58 6.84
C VAL A 242 -11.95 15.77 5.79
N THR A 243 -11.43 16.44 4.75
CA THR A 243 -10.64 15.80 3.66
C THR A 243 -11.34 14.57 3.05
N GLY A 244 -12.65 14.64 2.83
CA GLY A 244 -13.42 13.54 2.24
C GLY A 244 -13.91 12.47 3.23
N LEU A 245 -13.64 12.62 4.53
CA LEU A 245 -14.01 11.65 5.57
C LEU A 245 -15.03 12.25 6.55
N THR A 246 -16.12 11.53 6.79
CA THR A 246 -17.10 11.87 7.82
C THR A 246 -16.50 11.73 9.21
N VAL A 247 -16.72 12.74 10.07
CA VAL A 247 -16.09 12.81 11.41
C VAL A 247 -17.07 12.89 12.59
N ASN A 248 -18.39 12.92 12.35
CA ASN A 248 -19.41 13.10 13.39
C ASN A 248 -19.20 12.18 14.61
N ASN A 249 -19.08 10.87 14.38
CA ASN A 249 -18.99 9.84 15.44
C ASN A 249 -17.78 8.89 15.27
N LYS A 250 -17.66 8.32 14.08
CA LYS A 250 -16.55 7.44 13.65
C LYS A 250 -15.97 8.04 12.38
N ILE A 251 -14.67 7.87 12.16
CA ILE A 251 -14.07 8.30 10.89
C ILE A 251 -14.56 7.35 9.81
N ASN A 252 -15.23 7.88 8.79
CA ASN A 252 -15.83 7.03 7.78
C ASN A 252 -15.74 7.68 6.38
N THR A 253 -15.80 6.86 5.35
CA THR A 253 -16.01 7.36 3.98
C THR A 253 -17.50 7.51 3.70
N SER A 254 -17.86 8.17 2.60
CA SER A 254 -19.25 8.39 2.24
C SER A 254 -20.03 7.08 2.08
N ARG A 255 -21.30 7.09 2.51
CA ARG A 255 -22.22 5.94 2.30
C ARG A 255 -22.35 5.59 0.82
N LYS A 256 -22.34 6.60 -0.07
CA LYS A 256 -22.37 6.42 -1.53
C LYS A 256 -21.17 5.61 -2.01
N PHE A 257 -19.96 5.93 -1.54
CA PHE A 257 -18.75 5.17 -1.90
C PHE A 257 -18.84 3.71 -1.45
N ILE A 258 -19.28 3.45 -0.22
CA ILE A 258 -19.44 2.09 0.33
C ILE A 258 -20.47 1.29 -0.46
N LYS A 259 -21.64 1.87 -0.73
CA LYS A 259 -22.71 1.22 -1.51
C LYS A 259 -22.25 0.92 -2.94
N LYS A 260 -21.58 1.87 -3.61
CA LYS A 260 -21.00 1.65 -4.94
C LYS A 260 -19.99 0.50 -4.94
N THR A 261 -19.06 0.45 -3.98
CA THR A 261 -18.09 -0.64 -3.87
C THR A 261 -18.77 -2.01 -3.67
N ARG A 262 -19.81 -2.07 -2.85
CA ARG A 262 -20.61 -3.30 -2.66
C ARG A 262 -21.36 -3.70 -3.94
N ALA A 263 -21.92 -2.73 -4.67
CA ALA A 263 -22.61 -2.98 -5.93
C ALA A 263 -21.63 -3.53 -6.99
N MET A 264 -20.45 -2.93 -7.12
CA MET A 264 -19.37 -3.41 -8.00
C MET A 264 -18.96 -4.85 -7.67
N ALA A 265 -18.76 -5.15 -6.39
CA ALA A 265 -18.43 -6.51 -5.95
C ALA A 265 -19.56 -7.50 -6.24
N ASN A 266 -20.81 -7.11 -6.01
CA ASN A 266 -21.96 -7.96 -6.32
C ASN A 266 -22.09 -8.22 -7.84
N GLN A 267 -21.83 -7.22 -8.69
CA GLN A 267 -21.80 -7.39 -10.14
C GLN A 267 -20.67 -8.32 -10.57
N LEU A 268 -19.48 -8.16 -9.99
CA LEU A 268 -18.34 -9.05 -10.20
C LEU A 268 -18.69 -10.51 -9.88
N TYR A 269 -19.35 -10.76 -8.74
CA TYR A 269 -19.74 -12.12 -8.35
C TYR A 269 -20.77 -12.76 -9.26
N LYS A 270 -21.60 -11.95 -9.95
CA LYS A 270 -22.63 -12.43 -10.88
C LYS A 270 -22.09 -12.66 -12.28
N THR A 271 -21.33 -11.69 -12.79
CA THR A 271 -21.02 -11.54 -14.23
C THR A 271 -19.53 -11.63 -14.54
N ASN A 272 -18.66 -11.74 -13.52
CA ASN A 272 -17.20 -11.74 -13.67
C ASN A 272 -16.61 -10.42 -14.20
N SER A 273 -17.42 -9.36 -14.28
CA SER A 273 -17.01 -8.00 -14.63
C SER A 273 -17.79 -6.97 -13.81
N PHE A 274 -17.33 -5.73 -13.83
CA PHE A 274 -18.02 -4.57 -13.26
C PHE A 274 -17.42 -3.30 -13.86
N GLN A 275 -18.15 -2.18 -13.77
CA GLN A 275 -17.68 -0.90 -14.31
C GLN A 275 -17.33 0.11 -13.20
N ILE A 276 -16.39 0.99 -13.50
CA ILE A 276 -16.07 2.19 -12.73
C ILE A 276 -16.18 3.38 -13.68
N ASP A 277 -17.14 4.26 -13.40
CA ASP A 277 -17.33 5.51 -14.15
C ASP A 277 -17.46 5.33 -15.67
N GLY A 278 -18.13 4.25 -16.09
CA GLY A 278 -18.42 3.92 -17.49
C GLY A 278 -17.42 2.93 -18.12
N GLU A 279 -16.25 2.75 -17.50
CA GLU A 279 -15.17 1.89 -18.01
C GLU A 279 -15.09 0.57 -17.26
N ASP A 280 -14.52 -0.46 -17.90
CA ASP A 280 -14.31 -1.76 -17.26
C ASP A 280 -13.33 -1.67 -16.07
N GLY A 281 -13.79 -2.19 -14.94
CA GLY A 281 -13.06 -2.18 -13.68
C GLY A 281 -12.15 -3.39 -13.52
N THR A 282 -10.97 -3.16 -12.94
CA THR A 282 -10.00 -4.21 -12.59
C THR A 282 -10.14 -4.65 -11.13
N LEU A 283 -9.81 -5.91 -10.82
CA LEU A 283 -9.79 -6.40 -9.44
C LEU A 283 -8.92 -5.53 -8.52
N ASN A 284 -7.81 -4.98 -9.03
CA ASN A 284 -6.93 -4.10 -8.25
C ASN A 284 -7.61 -2.77 -7.88
N GLN A 285 -8.40 -2.18 -8.79
CA GLN A 285 -9.18 -0.98 -8.47
C GLN A 285 -10.23 -1.27 -7.40
N LEU A 286 -10.97 -2.39 -7.51
CA LEU A 286 -11.96 -2.77 -6.51
C LEU A 286 -11.33 -3.13 -5.16
N GLU A 287 -10.19 -3.83 -5.16
CA GLU A 287 -9.41 -4.09 -3.95
C GLU A 287 -8.95 -2.80 -3.29
N GLY A 288 -8.51 -1.81 -4.07
CA GLY A 288 -8.15 -0.47 -3.56
C GLY A 288 -9.29 0.18 -2.80
N ARG A 289 -10.52 0.10 -3.34
CA ARG A 289 -11.73 0.62 -2.69
C ARG A 289 -12.05 -0.11 -1.39
N PHE A 290 -11.98 -1.45 -1.39
CA PHE A 290 -12.19 -2.24 -0.18
C PHE A 290 -11.10 -1.98 0.87
N SER A 291 -9.84 -1.92 0.45
CA SER A 291 -8.70 -1.63 1.31
C SER A 291 -8.85 -0.26 1.98
N PHE A 292 -9.29 0.77 1.25
CA PHE A 292 -9.56 2.08 1.82
C PHE A 292 -10.66 2.03 2.90
N ILE A 293 -11.79 1.36 2.63
CA ILE A 293 -12.85 1.15 3.62
C ILE A 293 -12.31 0.40 4.85
N ASN A 294 -11.53 -0.66 4.63
CA ASN A 294 -10.98 -1.48 5.70
C ASN A 294 -9.96 -0.73 6.57
N GLN A 295 -9.19 0.20 6.02
CA GLN A 295 -8.27 1.05 6.81
C GLN A 295 -9.05 1.89 7.84
N LEU A 296 -10.21 2.43 7.44
CA LEU A 296 -11.09 3.18 8.34
C LEU A 296 -11.73 2.27 9.40
N ASP A 297 -12.18 1.08 9.00
CA ASP A 297 -12.76 0.11 9.93
C ASP A 297 -11.75 -0.38 10.96
N TRP A 298 -10.54 -0.71 10.50
CA TRP A 298 -9.45 -1.11 11.37
C TRP A 298 -9.10 -0.03 12.39
N LEU A 299 -9.01 1.24 11.96
CA LEU A 299 -8.80 2.37 12.89
C LEU A 299 -9.95 2.46 13.91
N ASN A 300 -11.19 2.43 13.46
CA ASN A 300 -12.35 2.54 14.35
C ASN A 300 -12.40 1.39 15.36
N ASN A 301 -12.12 0.15 14.94
CA ASN A 301 -12.02 -1.01 15.83
C ASN A 301 -10.93 -0.79 16.89
N LYS A 302 -9.76 -0.29 16.49
CA LYS A 302 -8.65 -0.01 17.41
C LYS A 302 -9.02 1.07 18.43
N LEU A 303 -9.73 2.10 18.00
CA LEU A 303 -10.22 3.16 18.89
C LEU A 303 -11.27 2.64 19.88
N GLU A 304 -12.17 1.78 19.41
CA GLU A 304 -13.20 1.15 20.23
C GLU A 304 -12.60 0.20 21.27
N TYR A 305 -11.60 -0.59 20.89
CA TYR A 305 -10.81 -1.42 21.80
C TYR A 305 -10.15 -0.58 22.90
N ARG A 306 -9.47 0.51 22.52
CA ARG A 306 -8.83 1.43 23.49
C ARG A 306 -9.82 2.05 24.47
N ALA A 307 -11.03 2.37 24.01
CA ALA A 307 -12.06 2.98 24.86
C ALA A 307 -12.70 1.97 25.81
N THR A 308 -12.92 0.73 25.37
CA THR A 308 -13.69 -0.26 26.13
C THR A 308 -12.83 -1.26 26.90
N LYS A 309 -11.53 -1.39 26.58
CA LYS A 309 -10.63 -2.47 27.02
C LYS A 309 -11.14 -3.89 26.74
N LYS A 310 -12.33 -4.06 26.15
CA LYS A 310 -12.86 -5.35 25.73
C LYS A 310 -12.01 -5.81 24.56
N LYS A 311 -11.19 -6.84 24.77
CA LYS A 311 -10.56 -7.58 23.67
C LYS A 311 -11.69 -8.00 22.73
N THR A 312 -11.84 -7.28 21.63
CA THR A 312 -12.42 -7.88 20.45
C THR A 312 -11.33 -8.80 19.95
N ASP A 313 -11.21 -9.99 20.54
CA ASP A 313 -10.53 -11.10 19.89
C ASP A 313 -11.36 -11.36 18.64
N LYS A 314 -11.11 -10.55 17.61
CA LYS A 314 -11.73 -10.68 16.31
C LYS A 314 -11.08 -11.88 15.65
N ASN A 315 -11.48 -13.07 16.10
CA ASN A 315 -11.25 -14.26 15.32
C ASN A 315 -11.85 -14.00 13.95
N PHE A 316 -11.10 -14.31 12.89
CA PHE A 316 -11.48 -14.10 11.50
C PHE A 316 -12.85 -14.72 11.15
N ILE A 317 -13.33 -15.64 11.99
CA ILE A 317 -14.63 -16.33 11.91
C ILE A 317 -15.78 -15.44 12.43
N SER A 318 -15.73 -14.94 13.66
CA SER A 318 -16.87 -14.32 14.35
C SER A 318 -16.77 -12.80 14.59
N GLY A 319 -15.57 -12.20 14.48
CA GLY A 319 -15.35 -10.80 14.86
C GLY A 319 -15.48 -9.77 13.75
N LEU A 320 -15.74 -10.19 12.51
CA LEU A 320 -15.77 -9.29 11.35
C LEU A 320 -17.10 -8.54 11.25
N ASN A 321 -17.05 -7.22 11.08
CA ASN A 321 -18.21 -6.40 10.77
C ASN A 321 -18.69 -6.66 9.32
N THR A 322 -19.88 -6.16 8.96
CA THR A 322 -20.46 -6.39 7.62
C THR A 322 -19.54 -5.97 6.47
N ARG A 323 -18.84 -4.84 6.58
CA ARG A 323 -17.92 -4.35 5.53
C ARG A 323 -16.66 -5.19 5.45
N GLU A 324 -16.12 -5.61 6.59
CA GLU A 324 -15.02 -6.57 6.67
C GLU A 324 -15.41 -7.90 6.02
N LYS A 325 -16.62 -8.41 6.26
CA LYS A 325 -17.15 -9.61 5.58
C LYS A 325 -17.23 -9.44 4.07
N GLN A 326 -17.68 -8.27 3.58
CA GLN A 326 -17.70 -8.00 2.13
C GLN A 326 -16.30 -8.02 1.52
N TYR A 327 -15.29 -7.50 2.23
CA TYR A 327 -13.91 -7.57 1.77
C TYR A 327 -13.38 -9.01 1.80
N ARG A 328 -13.72 -9.79 2.84
CA ARG A 328 -13.40 -11.24 2.89
C ARG A 328 -13.96 -11.98 1.68
N TYR A 329 -15.22 -11.73 1.32
CA TYR A 329 -15.83 -12.31 0.12
C TYR A 329 -15.06 -11.92 -1.14
N PHE A 330 -14.70 -10.64 -1.29
CA PHE A 330 -13.93 -10.19 -2.45
C PHE A 330 -12.56 -10.87 -2.53
N LEU A 331 -11.85 -10.99 -1.40
CA LEU A 331 -10.56 -11.68 -1.35
C LEU A 331 -10.70 -13.16 -1.67
N PHE A 332 -11.78 -13.81 -1.19
CA PHE A 332 -12.06 -15.20 -1.52
C PHE A 332 -12.36 -15.36 -3.00
N TYR A 333 -13.10 -14.42 -3.59
CA TYR A 333 -13.35 -14.38 -5.01
C TYR A 333 -12.04 -14.33 -5.81
N LYS A 334 -11.18 -13.35 -5.46
CA LYS A 334 -9.91 -13.06 -6.13
C LYS A 334 -8.89 -14.19 -6.05
N TYR A 335 -8.77 -14.86 -4.90
CA TYR A 335 -7.70 -15.84 -4.67
C TYR A 335 -8.14 -17.30 -4.78
N PHE A 336 -9.44 -17.58 -4.59
CA PHE A 336 -9.91 -18.96 -4.45
C PHE A 336 -11.06 -19.30 -5.41
N PHE A 337 -12.10 -18.47 -5.51
CA PHE A 337 -13.28 -18.81 -6.31
C PHE A 337 -13.03 -18.68 -7.83
N ARG A 338 -12.46 -17.57 -8.28
CA ARG A 338 -12.10 -17.32 -9.69
C ARG A 338 -10.75 -16.58 -9.77
N PRO A 339 -9.64 -17.23 -9.40
CA PRO A 339 -8.35 -16.59 -9.45
C PRO A 339 -7.93 -16.31 -10.90
N ILE A 340 -7.26 -15.17 -11.12
CA ILE A 340 -6.77 -14.76 -12.47
C ILE A 340 -5.72 -15.74 -13.01
N LYS A 341 -4.94 -16.35 -12.10
CA LYS A 341 -3.92 -17.35 -12.40
C LYS A 341 -4.19 -18.61 -11.57
N PRO A 342 -3.79 -19.80 -12.04
CA PRO A 342 -3.74 -20.99 -11.20
C PRO A 342 -2.98 -20.68 -9.90
N THR A 343 -3.60 -20.97 -8.76
CA THR A 343 -3.11 -20.53 -7.45
C THR A 343 -2.57 -21.73 -6.67
N ILE A 344 -1.28 -21.73 -6.36
CA ILE A 344 -0.63 -22.77 -5.54
C ILE A 344 -0.50 -22.26 -4.10
N VAL A 345 -1.00 -23.05 -3.17
CA VAL A 345 -0.92 -22.81 -1.73
C VAL A 345 -0.02 -23.87 -1.12
N THR A 346 1.16 -23.44 -0.67
CA THR A 346 2.14 -24.30 0.01
C THR A 346 2.00 -24.18 1.52
N GLU A 347 2.58 -25.11 2.27
CA GLU A 347 2.69 -24.97 3.73
C GLU A 347 3.74 -23.92 4.12
N GLY A 348 4.91 -24.00 3.51
CA GLY A 348 6.05 -23.12 3.79
C GLY A 348 6.33 -22.16 2.65
N LYS A 349 7.14 -21.14 2.93
CA LYS A 349 7.68 -20.24 1.91
C LYS A 349 8.82 -20.88 1.09
N THR A 350 9.42 -21.95 1.61
CA THR A 350 10.57 -22.67 1.02
C THR A 350 10.17 -23.45 -0.22
N ASP A 351 9.02 -24.13 -0.18
CA ASP A 351 8.52 -24.99 -1.25
C ASP A 351 8.28 -24.18 -2.52
N VAL A 352 7.81 -22.93 -2.36
CA VAL A 352 7.66 -21.96 -3.46
C VAL A 352 8.96 -21.79 -4.23
N LEU A 353 10.09 -21.67 -3.54
CA LEU A 353 11.39 -21.45 -4.18
C LEU A 353 11.86 -22.72 -4.91
N HIS A 354 11.65 -23.91 -4.34
CA HIS A 354 11.99 -25.18 -5.00
C HIS A 354 11.19 -25.39 -6.29
N ILE A 355 9.86 -25.22 -6.24
CA ILE A 355 9.00 -25.36 -7.44
C ILE A 355 9.35 -24.30 -8.49
N LYS A 356 9.59 -23.05 -8.09
CA LYS A 356 10.04 -22.01 -9.03
C LYS A 356 11.36 -22.37 -9.70
N SER A 357 12.32 -22.90 -8.96
CA SER A 357 13.62 -23.29 -9.49
C SER A 357 13.49 -24.42 -10.51
N ALA A 358 12.66 -25.43 -10.21
CA ALA A 358 12.37 -26.53 -11.12
C ALA A 358 11.68 -26.04 -12.41
N LEU A 359 10.70 -25.11 -12.30
CA LEU A 359 10.06 -24.48 -13.46
C LEU A 359 11.05 -23.66 -14.29
N MET A 360 11.98 -22.94 -13.66
CA MET A 360 13.01 -22.18 -14.38
C MET A 360 13.96 -23.10 -15.16
N LYS A 361 14.33 -24.25 -14.58
CA LYS A 361 15.18 -25.27 -15.22
C LYS A 361 14.49 -25.90 -16.44
N TYR A 362 13.19 -26.18 -16.33
CA TYR A 362 12.40 -26.82 -17.39
C TYR A 362 11.43 -25.85 -18.08
N CYS A 363 11.82 -24.58 -18.22
CA CYS A 363 10.93 -23.53 -18.75
C CYS A 363 10.35 -23.88 -20.12
N ASP A 364 11.15 -24.49 -20.99
CA ASP A 364 10.73 -24.85 -22.36
C ASP A 364 9.70 -25.98 -22.39
N ARG A 365 9.63 -26.81 -21.35
CA ARG A 365 8.67 -27.92 -21.23
C ARG A 365 7.29 -27.46 -20.73
N TYR A 366 7.21 -26.33 -20.03
CA TYR A 366 6.00 -25.88 -19.34
C TYR A 366 5.57 -24.46 -19.71
N PRO A 367 5.29 -24.16 -20.99
CA PRO A 367 4.91 -22.81 -21.45
C PRO A 367 3.63 -22.27 -20.79
N ASN A 368 2.74 -23.16 -20.35
CA ASN A 368 1.51 -22.80 -19.63
C ASN A 368 1.76 -22.41 -18.16
N LEU A 369 2.92 -22.74 -17.60
CA LEU A 369 3.29 -22.46 -16.20
C LEU A 369 4.29 -21.31 -16.08
N ILE A 370 5.20 -21.20 -17.04
CA ILE A 370 6.32 -20.25 -17.02
C ILE A 370 6.76 -19.91 -18.45
N THR A 371 7.17 -18.67 -18.66
CA THR A 371 7.78 -18.20 -19.92
C THR A 371 9.02 -17.37 -19.59
N LYS A 372 9.98 -17.31 -20.50
CA LYS A 372 11.17 -16.47 -20.38
C LYS A 372 11.11 -15.31 -21.36
N ALA A 373 11.15 -14.08 -20.86
CA ALA A 373 11.14 -12.87 -21.66
C ALA A 373 12.52 -12.63 -22.32
N ALA A 374 12.56 -11.79 -23.36
CA ALA A 374 13.77 -11.46 -24.10
C ALA A 374 14.86 -10.80 -23.23
N ASP A 375 14.48 -10.13 -22.14
CA ASP A 375 15.40 -9.54 -21.15
C ASP A 375 15.96 -10.57 -20.15
N GLY A 376 15.68 -11.86 -20.36
CA GLY A 376 16.13 -12.97 -19.53
C GLY A 376 15.29 -13.21 -18.28
N LYS A 377 14.26 -12.40 -18.00
CA LYS A 377 13.39 -12.59 -16.82
C LYS A 377 12.33 -13.66 -17.05
N TYR A 378 12.03 -14.41 -15.99
CA TYR A 378 10.96 -15.40 -16.00
C TYR A 378 9.62 -14.78 -15.60
N ASP A 379 8.59 -14.99 -16.42
CA ASP A 379 7.20 -14.71 -16.10
C ASP A 379 6.46 -16.00 -15.76
N PHE A 380 6.13 -16.16 -14.48
CA PHE A 380 5.34 -17.28 -13.98
C PHE A 380 3.85 -17.02 -14.27
N LYS A 381 3.24 -17.88 -15.10
CA LYS A 381 1.78 -17.97 -15.29
C LYS A 381 1.09 -18.59 -14.07
N VAL A 382 1.93 -19.17 -13.23
CA VAL A 382 1.89 -19.50 -11.80
C VAL A 382 1.50 -18.42 -10.76
N TYR A 383 0.49 -18.53 -9.88
CA TYR A 383 0.44 -17.67 -8.66
C TYR A 383 0.67 -18.46 -7.37
N PHE A 384 1.78 -18.24 -6.69
CA PHE A 384 2.00 -18.75 -5.34
C PHE A 384 1.37 -17.82 -4.31
N LEU A 385 0.44 -18.34 -3.50
CA LEU A 385 -0.33 -17.53 -2.56
C LEU A 385 0.58 -16.85 -1.53
N ASN A 386 0.71 -15.53 -1.62
CA ASN A 386 1.43 -14.75 -0.62
C ASN A 386 0.61 -14.62 0.67
N LYS A 387 1.09 -15.23 1.76
CA LYS A 387 0.44 -15.29 3.08
C LYS A 387 0.58 -13.96 3.84
N THR A 388 -0.12 -12.94 3.37
CA THR A 388 -0.06 -11.58 3.95
C THR A 388 -0.79 -11.47 5.29
N LYS A 389 -0.43 -10.47 6.10
CA LYS A 389 -1.19 -10.07 7.31
C LYS A 389 -2.68 -9.83 7.03
N ARG A 390 -3.05 -9.44 5.81
CA ARG A 390 -4.44 -9.28 5.37
C ARG A 390 -5.15 -10.63 5.29
N LEU A 391 -4.53 -11.64 4.67
CA LEU A 391 -5.11 -12.98 4.61
C LEU A 391 -5.15 -13.63 5.99
N GLN A 392 -4.14 -13.38 6.84
CA GLN A 392 -4.18 -13.80 8.24
C GLN A 392 -5.39 -13.18 8.97
N TYR A 393 -5.63 -11.88 8.79
CA TYR A 393 -6.76 -11.19 9.42
C TYR A 393 -8.13 -11.71 8.94
N PHE A 394 -8.29 -11.96 7.64
CA PHE A 394 -9.61 -12.32 7.08
C PHE A 394 -9.90 -13.83 7.03
N PHE A 395 -8.88 -14.67 6.98
CA PHE A 395 -9.01 -16.11 6.81
C PHE A 395 -8.20 -16.93 7.83
N GLY A 396 -7.40 -16.29 8.67
CA GLY A 396 -6.47 -16.99 9.57
C GLY A 396 -5.30 -17.65 8.86
N ILE A 397 -5.07 -17.34 7.58
CA ILE A 397 -4.00 -17.90 6.74
C ILE A 397 -2.66 -17.28 7.16
N SER A 398 -1.76 -18.09 7.70
CA SER A 398 -0.39 -17.76 8.10
C SER A 398 0.60 -18.81 7.59
N ASP A 399 1.89 -18.67 7.88
CA ASP A 399 2.83 -19.79 7.66
C ASP A 399 2.47 -20.98 8.56
N GLY A 400 2.62 -22.22 8.05
CA GLY A 400 2.32 -23.47 8.76
C GLY A 400 1.09 -24.25 8.27
N ALA A 401 1.03 -25.53 8.68
CA ALA A 401 0.08 -26.56 8.21
C ALA A 401 -1.41 -26.19 8.33
N ASP A 402 -1.82 -25.47 9.38
CA ASP A 402 -3.24 -25.19 9.66
C ASP A 402 -3.88 -24.23 8.64
N THR A 403 -3.08 -23.53 7.86
CA THR A 403 -3.55 -22.62 6.80
C THR A 403 -4.37 -23.33 5.75
N VAL A 404 -3.96 -24.54 5.36
CA VAL A 404 -4.60 -25.28 4.29
C VAL A 404 -5.98 -25.81 4.73
N LYS A 405 -6.08 -26.29 5.98
CA LYS A 405 -7.36 -26.70 6.60
C LYS A 405 -8.38 -25.56 6.61
N LYS A 406 -7.93 -24.33 6.90
CA LYS A 406 -8.80 -23.14 6.94
C LYS A 406 -9.40 -22.84 5.57
N ILE A 407 -8.61 -22.94 4.49
CA ILE A 407 -9.11 -22.75 3.12
C ILE A 407 -10.19 -23.77 2.80
N TRP A 408 -9.94 -25.05 3.08
CA TRP A 408 -10.93 -26.12 2.92
C TRP A 408 -12.24 -25.84 3.65
N ASN A 409 -12.17 -25.35 4.89
CA ASN A 409 -13.37 -25.02 5.66
C ASN A 409 -14.23 -23.91 5.01
N PHE A 410 -13.64 -22.94 4.31
CA PHE A 410 -14.40 -21.92 3.57
C PHE A 410 -15.06 -22.46 2.28
N TYR A 411 -14.59 -23.59 1.76
CA TYR A 411 -15.21 -24.30 0.62
C TYR A 411 -16.37 -25.20 1.02
N ASN A 412 -16.32 -25.79 2.22
CA ASN A 412 -17.30 -26.79 2.66
C ASN A 412 -18.28 -26.27 3.74
N GLY A 413 -17.97 -25.18 4.43
CA GLY A 413 -18.79 -24.63 5.52
C GLY A 413 -18.80 -25.46 6.81
N LYS A 414 -17.77 -26.28 7.06
CA LYS A 414 -17.63 -27.07 8.28
C LYS A 414 -16.86 -26.30 9.38
N ASN A 415 -16.84 -26.83 10.60
CA ASN A 415 -16.02 -26.33 11.71
C ASN A 415 -16.31 -24.87 12.14
N ASN A 416 -17.58 -24.45 12.10
CA ASN A 416 -18.04 -23.07 12.34
C ASN A 416 -17.60 -22.05 11.29
N TYR A 417 -17.21 -22.49 10.08
CA TYR A 417 -16.89 -21.60 8.97
C TYR A 417 -18.11 -21.33 8.12
N GLU A 418 -18.19 -20.13 7.59
CA GLU A 418 -19.13 -19.81 6.54
C GLU A 418 -18.72 -20.50 5.23
N ASN A 419 -19.70 -21.08 4.53
CA ASN A 419 -19.47 -21.63 3.19
C ASN A 419 -19.45 -20.51 2.12
N ILE A 420 -18.31 -19.83 2.01
CA ILE A 420 -18.14 -18.72 1.07
C ILE A 420 -18.20 -19.23 -0.38
N TYR A 421 -17.72 -20.44 -0.65
CA TYR A 421 -17.81 -21.03 -1.98
C TYR A 421 -19.27 -21.18 -2.45
N GLU A 422 -20.15 -21.78 -1.63
CA GLU A 422 -21.57 -21.90 -1.98
C GLU A 422 -22.26 -20.54 -2.06
N TYR A 423 -21.90 -19.59 -1.19
CA TYR A 423 -22.40 -18.22 -1.27
C TYR A 423 -22.12 -17.56 -2.63
N MET A 424 -20.92 -17.77 -3.18
CA MET A 424 -20.51 -17.24 -4.48
C MET A 424 -21.15 -18.03 -5.63
N LYS A 425 -21.13 -19.36 -5.55
CA LYS A 425 -21.72 -20.26 -6.56
C LYS A 425 -23.18 -19.91 -6.82
N ARG A 426 -23.98 -19.70 -5.77
CA ARG A 426 -25.41 -19.31 -5.88
C ARG A 426 -25.65 -17.96 -6.55
N ARG A 427 -24.64 -17.09 -6.62
CA ARG A 427 -24.74 -15.75 -7.23
C ARG A 427 -24.21 -15.69 -8.64
N SER A 428 -23.30 -16.60 -9.00
CA SER A 428 -22.72 -16.64 -10.34
C SER A 428 -23.81 -16.93 -11.36
N GLN A 429 -24.03 -15.98 -12.28
CA GLN A 429 -24.91 -16.14 -13.44
C GLN A 429 -24.14 -16.63 -14.67
N ALA A 430 -22.81 -16.51 -14.63
CA ALA A 430 -21.95 -17.05 -15.67
C ALA A 430 -22.20 -18.55 -15.80
N GLU A 431 -22.52 -18.99 -17.02
CA GLU A 431 -22.52 -20.40 -17.38
C GLU A 431 -21.25 -21.08 -16.86
N LEU A 432 -21.37 -22.32 -16.42
CA LEU A 432 -20.25 -23.19 -16.03
C LEU A 432 -19.25 -23.45 -17.19
N SER A 433 -19.40 -22.81 -18.35
CA SER A 433 -18.68 -23.08 -19.60
C SER A 433 -17.26 -22.49 -19.65
N ASN A 434 -16.91 -21.48 -18.84
CA ASN A 434 -15.55 -20.93 -18.80
C ASN A 434 -14.67 -21.64 -17.76
N LYS A 435 -13.60 -22.34 -18.23
CA LYS A 435 -12.58 -23.02 -17.40
C LYS A 435 -12.09 -22.08 -16.30
N VAL A 436 -12.33 -22.43 -15.04
CA VAL A 436 -11.86 -21.69 -13.86
C VAL A 436 -10.47 -22.19 -13.50
N ASN A 437 -9.54 -21.25 -13.27
CA ASN A 437 -8.19 -21.61 -12.84
C ASN A 437 -8.19 -22.41 -11.52
N PRO A 438 -7.35 -23.45 -11.41
CA PRO A 438 -7.31 -24.30 -10.24
C PRO A 438 -6.66 -23.60 -9.04
N VAL A 439 -7.09 -23.99 -7.84
CA VAL A 439 -6.44 -23.72 -6.56
C VAL A 439 -5.85 -25.03 -6.08
N ILE A 440 -4.52 -25.10 -6.01
CA ILE A 440 -3.77 -26.31 -5.70
C ILE A 440 -3.21 -26.19 -4.28
N LEU A 441 -3.68 -27.04 -3.38
CA LEU A 441 -3.15 -27.21 -2.04
C LEU A 441 -1.99 -28.18 -2.12
N LEU A 442 -0.75 -27.66 -2.08
CA LEU A 442 0.47 -28.44 -2.23
C LEU A 442 1.02 -28.82 -0.86
N PHE A 443 1.23 -30.12 -0.65
CA PHE A 443 1.85 -30.69 0.53
C PHE A 443 3.10 -31.53 0.19
N ASP A 444 3.95 -31.69 1.19
CA ASP A 444 4.87 -32.82 1.27
C ASP A 444 4.07 -34.15 1.32
N ASN A 445 4.69 -35.27 0.96
CA ASN A 445 4.01 -36.57 0.88
C ASN A 445 4.18 -37.34 2.18
N GLU A 446 3.40 -36.96 3.18
CA GLU A 446 3.56 -37.37 4.59
C GLU A 446 2.21 -37.83 5.16
N GLN A 447 1.76 -39.01 4.70
CA GLN A 447 0.45 -39.59 4.99
C GLN A 447 0.42 -40.45 6.27
N LYS A 448 1.57 -40.91 6.77
CA LYS A 448 1.68 -41.86 7.89
C LYS A 448 1.98 -41.17 9.22
N SER A 449 2.90 -40.22 9.24
CA SER A 449 3.32 -39.48 10.45
C SER A 449 2.33 -38.37 10.81
N ASP A 450 2.37 -37.86 12.05
CA ASP A 450 1.50 -36.75 12.52
C ASP A 450 1.88 -35.39 11.91
N ARG A 451 1.77 -35.34 10.59
CA ARG A 451 2.32 -34.31 9.73
C ARG A 451 1.23 -33.61 8.91
N PRO A 452 1.51 -32.42 8.37
CA PRO A 452 0.56 -31.55 7.68
C PRO A 452 -0.44 -32.26 6.75
N LEU A 453 0.03 -33.14 5.85
CA LEU A 453 -0.85 -33.87 4.92
C LEU A 453 -1.80 -34.83 5.66
N LYS A 454 -1.28 -35.73 6.51
CA LYS A 454 -2.13 -36.63 7.32
C LYS A 454 -3.17 -35.85 8.13
N LYS A 455 -2.75 -34.76 8.78
CA LYS A 455 -3.65 -33.88 9.54
C LYS A 455 -4.74 -33.28 8.66
N PHE A 456 -4.43 -32.92 7.43
CA PHE A 456 -5.41 -32.41 6.47
C PHE A 456 -6.38 -33.50 6.01
N LEU A 457 -5.89 -34.69 5.65
CA LEU A 457 -6.73 -35.82 5.20
C LEU A 457 -7.74 -36.22 6.29
N THR A 458 -7.27 -36.38 7.54
CA THR A 458 -8.14 -36.65 8.70
C THR A 458 -9.16 -35.54 8.94
N HIS A 459 -8.75 -34.27 8.87
CA HIS A 459 -9.63 -33.12 9.08
C HIS A 459 -10.68 -32.95 7.97
N SER A 460 -10.31 -33.31 6.74
CA SER A 460 -11.15 -33.12 5.56
C SER A 460 -12.04 -34.32 5.23
N ASP A 461 -11.78 -35.47 5.85
CA ASP A 461 -12.39 -36.77 5.51
C ASP A 461 -12.16 -37.15 4.03
N VAL A 462 -10.96 -36.80 3.53
CA VAL A 462 -10.52 -37.12 2.17
C VAL A 462 -9.58 -38.31 2.23
N LYS A 463 -9.84 -39.33 1.41
CA LYS A 463 -8.94 -40.46 1.21
C LYS A 463 -8.07 -40.23 -0.02
N MET A 464 -6.80 -40.61 0.02
CA MET A 464 -5.92 -40.65 -1.15
C MET A 464 -5.45 -42.08 -1.37
N ASP A 465 -5.46 -42.53 -2.63
CA ASP A 465 -5.00 -43.87 -2.97
C ASP A 465 -3.45 -43.93 -2.93
N ALA A 466 -2.90 -45.13 -2.70
CA ALA A 466 -1.45 -45.31 -2.65
C ALA A 466 -0.80 -44.89 -3.98
N GLY A 467 0.21 -44.02 -3.91
CA GLY A 467 0.90 -43.48 -5.10
C GLY A 467 0.15 -42.36 -5.83
N GLN A 468 -1.08 -42.04 -5.45
CA GLN A 468 -1.80 -40.89 -5.99
C GLN A 468 -1.14 -39.60 -5.48
N ILE A 469 -0.68 -38.74 -6.39
CA ILE A 469 -0.08 -37.43 -6.03
C ILE A 469 -1.05 -36.26 -6.21
N PHE A 470 -2.26 -36.53 -6.68
CA PHE A 470 -3.24 -35.52 -7.08
C PHE A 470 -4.68 -35.98 -6.84
N LYS A 471 -5.52 -35.10 -6.30
CA LYS A 471 -6.96 -35.35 -6.12
C LYS A 471 -7.77 -34.07 -6.20
N GLN A 472 -8.86 -34.07 -6.97
CA GLN A 472 -9.85 -32.99 -6.92
C GLN A 472 -10.64 -33.08 -5.59
N LEU A 473 -10.69 -31.97 -4.87
CA LEU A 473 -11.41 -31.89 -3.59
C LEU A 473 -12.83 -31.36 -3.79
N LYS A 474 -12.95 -30.15 -4.32
CA LYS A 474 -14.25 -29.51 -4.57
C LYS A 474 -14.11 -28.44 -5.65
N ALA A 475 -14.84 -28.59 -6.74
CA ALA A 475 -14.83 -27.63 -7.86
C ALA A 475 -13.41 -27.32 -8.35
N ASN A 476 -12.95 -26.07 -8.29
CA ASN A 476 -11.59 -25.70 -8.70
C ASN A 476 -10.53 -25.90 -7.61
N LEU A 477 -10.86 -26.51 -6.46
CA LEU A 477 -9.91 -26.82 -5.39
C LEU A 477 -9.36 -28.25 -5.53
N PHE A 478 -8.04 -28.35 -5.54
CA PHE A 478 -7.30 -29.59 -5.73
C PHE A 478 -6.28 -29.79 -4.61
N LEU A 479 -6.04 -31.04 -4.26
CA LEU A 479 -4.95 -31.50 -3.41
C LEU A 479 -3.84 -32.06 -4.28
N GLN A 480 -2.61 -31.63 -4.05
CA GLN A 480 -1.41 -32.12 -4.71
C GLN A 480 -0.36 -32.45 -3.66
N THR A 481 0.37 -33.55 -3.86
CA THR A 481 1.55 -33.91 -3.08
C THR A 481 2.76 -34.04 -3.99
N ILE A 482 3.95 -33.95 -3.40
CA ILE A 482 5.19 -34.35 -4.10
C ILE A 482 5.22 -35.87 -4.32
N PRO A 483 5.95 -36.39 -5.32
CA PRO A 483 6.10 -37.83 -5.49
C PRO A 483 6.91 -38.43 -4.34
N LEU A 484 6.64 -39.70 -4.02
CA LEU A 484 7.57 -40.50 -3.21
C LEU A 484 8.86 -40.73 -4.00
N ALA A 485 9.99 -40.63 -3.33
CA ALA A 485 11.31 -40.78 -3.92
C ALA A 485 12.21 -41.66 -3.05
N ASN A 486 13.25 -42.24 -3.65
CA ASN A 486 14.31 -42.96 -2.96
C ASN A 486 13.82 -44.16 -2.10
N GLY A 487 12.68 -44.76 -2.45
CA GLY A 487 12.08 -45.86 -1.67
C GLY A 487 11.52 -45.43 -0.32
N LEU A 488 11.39 -44.13 -0.07
CA LEU A 488 10.81 -43.62 1.17
C LEU A 488 9.28 -43.77 1.16
N GLU A 489 8.72 -44.07 2.33
CA GLU A 489 7.28 -44.14 2.55
C GLU A 489 6.63 -42.77 2.78
N GLU A 490 7.45 -41.77 3.12
CA GLU A 490 7.09 -40.36 3.23
C GLU A 490 8.22 -39.48 2.67
N CYS A 491 7.90 -38.35 2.06
CA CYS A 491 8.88 -37.42 1.51
C CYS A 491 8.57 -35.97 1.85
N GLU A 492 9.61 -35.20 2.14
CA GLU A 492 9.62 -33.74 2.08
C GLU A 492 10.16 -33.27 0.73
N ILE A 493 9.89 -32.03 0.33
CA ILE A 493 10.34 -31.51 -0.97
C ILE A 493 11.86 -31.58 -1.16
N GLU A 494 12.63 -31.50 -0.07
CA GLU A 494 14.08 -31.65 -0.11
C GLU A 494 14.53 -33.09 -0.41
N ASP A 495 13.72 -34.12 -0.14
CA ASP A 495 14.03 -35.53 -0.45
C ASP A 495 14.08 -35.81 -1.96
N LEU A 496 13.57 -34.88 -2.79
CA LEU A 496 13.64 -34.96 -4.24
C LEU A 496 15.03 -34.63 -4.80
N TYR A 497 15.94 -34.09 -4.01
CA TYR A 497 17.31 -33.80 -4.47
C TYR A 497 18.25 -35.00 -4.31
N GLN A 498 19.33 -35.00 -5.11
CA GLN A 498 20.42 -35.96 -4.96
C GLN A 498 21.27 -35.63 -3.71
N LYS A 499 22.02 -36.62 -3.20
CA LYS A 499 22.79 -36.48 -1.95
C LYS A 499 23.84 -35.37 -2.04
N GLU A 500 24.41 -35.17 -3.21
CA GLU A 500 25.43 -34.16 -3.51
C GLU A 500 24.88 -32.75 -3.28
N VAL A 501 23.65 -32.50 -3.73
CA VAL A 501 22.95 -31.22 -3.54
C VAL A 501 22.59 -31.03 -2.07
N LEU A 502 22.13 -32.08 -1.38
CA LEU A 502 21.81 -32.03 0.05
C LEU A 502 23.05 -31.81 0.94
N ASN A 503 24.23 -32.23 0.49
CA ASN A 503 25.49 -32.12 1.23
C ASN A 503 26.27 -30.83 0.93
N VAL A 504 25.68 -29.87 0.22
CA VAL A 504 26.35 -28.61 -0.11
C VAL A 504 26.80 -27.85 1.15
N ILE A 505 27.99 -27.26 1.06
CA ILE A 505 28.55 -26.41 2.11
C ILE A 505 28.44 -24.95 1.68
N ILE A 506 27.79 -24.12 2.50
CA ILE A 506 27.62 -22.68 2.27
C ILE A 506 28.26 -21.94 3.42
N ASN A 507 29.28 -21.13 3.14
CA ASN A 507 30.04 -20.38 4.15
C ASN A 507 30.51 -21.26 5.32
N GLY A 508 31.01 -22.46 5.01
CA GLY A 508 31.48 -23.44 6.00
C GLY A 508 30.39 -24.23 6.74
N LYS A 509 29.10 -23.96 6.47
CA LYS A 509 27.96 -24.62 7.14
C LYS A 509 27.34 -25.70 6.26
N LYS A 510 26.83 -26.77 6.88
CA LYS A 510 26.11 -27.86 6.20
C LYS A 510 24.59 -27.65 6.27
N PHE A 511 23.85 -28.20 5.31
CA PHE A 511 22.39 -28.17 5.37
C PHE A 511 21.86 -29.02 6.53
N CYS A 512 20.90 -28.49 7.29
CA CYS A 512 20.11 -29.25 8.24
C CYS A 512 18.64 -28.83 8.15
N ARG A 513 17.73 -29.81 8.19
CA ARG A 513 16.27 -29.55 8.20
C ARG A 513 15.84 -28.78 9.46
N ASN A 514 16.47 -29.08 10.59
CA ASN A 514 16.22 -28.47 11.91
C ASN A 514 17.45 -27.68 12.38
N ALA A 515 17.75 -26.57 11.71
CA ALA A 515 18.95 -25.75 11.99
C ALA A 515 18.91 -24.96 13.32
N GLU A 516 17.88 -25.12 14.15
CA GLU A 516 17.79 -24.46 15.46
C GLU A 516 18.79 -24.99 16.50
N TYR A 517 19.45 -26.13 16.23
CA TYR A 517 20.33 -26.80 17.20
C TYR A 517 21.79 -26.34 17.20
N ASP A 518 22.33 -25.80 16.10
CA ASP A 518 23.70 -25.26 16.05
C ASP A 518 23.84 -24.36 14.79
N SER A 519 23.56 -23.07 14.97
CA SER A 519 23.59 -22.10 13.87
C SER A 519 25.00 -21.79 13.35
N GLU A 520 26.06 -22.19 14.06
CA GLU A 520 27.44 -22.02 13.61
C GLU A 520 27.85 -23.11 12.62
N LYS A 521 27.32 -24.33 12.76
CA LYS A 521 27.63 -25.47 11.87
C LYS A 521 26.62 -25.72 10.77
N TYR A 522 25.36 -25.31 10.96
CA TYR A 522 24.28 -25.64 10.03
C TYR A 522 23.52 -24.43 9.51
N PHE A 523 22.97 -24.57 8.30
CA PHE A 523 21.98 -23.64 7.74
C PHE A 523 20.65 -24.36 7.47
N GLY A 524 19.54 -23.64 7.60
CA GLY A 524 18.19 -24.20 7.48
C GLY A 524 17.59 -24.18 6.06
N LYS A 525 16.36 -24.70 5.94
CA LYS A 525 15.59 -24.81 4.66
C LYS A 525 15.52 -23.50 3.86
N HIS A 526 15.44 -22.35 4.53
CA HIS A 526 15.38 -21.06 3.83
C HIS A 526 16.66 -20.73 3.07
N ILE A 527 17.84 -20.94 3.68
CA ILE A 527 19.12 -20.69 3.02
C ILE A 527 19.33 -21.72 1.91
N PHE A 528 18.96 -22.98 2.16
CA PHE A 528 19.00 -24.04 1.16
C PHE A 528 18.18 -23.70 -0.09
N SER A 529 16.91 -23.34 0.08
CA SER A 529 16.02 -23.00 -1.03
C SER A 529 16.48 -21.75 -1.82
N MET A 530 17.11 -20.77 -1.17
CA MET A 530 17.75 -19.64 -1.86
C MET A 530 18.96 -20.07 -2.68
N TYR A 531 19.79 -20.97 -2.15
CA TYR A 531 20.91 -21.56 -2.89
C TYR A 531 20.43 -22.29 -4.13
N ILE A 532 19.43 -23.18 -3.99
CA ILE A 532 18.83 -23.90 -5.12
C ILE A 532 18.33 -22.94 -6.19
N MET A 533 17.63 -21.85 -5.81
CA MET A 533 17.13 -20.88 -6.79
C MET A 533 18.25 -20.12 -7.50
N LYS A 534 19.38 -19.86 -6.84
CA LYS A 534 20.55 -19.23 -7.47
C LYS A 534 21.27 -20.18 -8.43
N HIS A 535 21.32 -21.46 -8.09
CA HIS A 535 22.06 -22.51 -8.81
C HIS A 535 21.15 -23.43 -9.64
N TYR A 536 19.93 -22.99 -9.98
CA TYR A 536 18.91 -23.85 -10.58
C TYR A 536 19.35 -24.51 -11.91
N ASN A 537 20.28 -23.89 -12.64
CA ASN A 537 20.82 -24.45 -13.88
C ASN A 537 21.73 -25.67 -13.65
N GLU A 538 22.37 -25.75 -12.49
CA GLU A 538 23.34 -26.81 -12.13
C GLU A 538 22.67 -27.98 -11.40
N VAL A 539 21.50 -27.75 -10.80
CA VAL A 539 20.77 -28.74 -10.01
C VAL A 539 19.93 -29.65 -10.91
N ASP A 540 19.94 -30.95 -10.63
CA ASP A 540 19.03 -31.92 -11.22
C ASP A 540 17.65 -31.85 -10.55
N PHE A 541 16.62 -31.59 -11.35
CA PHE A 541 15.22 -31.52 -10.93
C PHE A 541 14.37 -32.66 -11.54
N SER A 542 14.97 -33.73 -12.04
CA SER A 542 14.27 -34.86 -12.70
C SER A 542 13.12 -35.41 -11.85
N LYS A 543 13.31 -35.54 -10.53
CA LYS A 543 12.29 -36.00 -9.57
C LYS A 543 11.16 -35.00 -9.31
N PHE A 544 11.27 -33.75 -9.77
CA PHE A 544 10.19 -32.76 -9.74
C PHE A 544 9.27 -32.85 -10.97
N LEU A 545 9.67 -33.55 -12.04
CA LEU A 545 8.86 -33.65 -13.26
C LEU A 545 7.43 -34.19 -12.99
N PRO A 546 7.21 -35.23 -12.16
CA PRO A 546 5.85 -35.74 -11.90
C PRO A 546 4.90 -34.69 -11.31
N ILE A 547 5.39 -33.84 -10.38
CA ILE A 547 4.56 -32.78 -9.80
C ILE A 547 4.33 -31.63 -10.79
N LEU A 548 5.34 -31.27 -11.60
CA LEU A 548 5.18 -30.22 -12.63
C LEU A 548 4.24 -30.66 -13.75
N ASP A 549 4.36 -31.91 -14.22
CA ASP A 549 3.46 -32.52 -15.20
C ASP A 549 2.02 -32.54 -14.67
N SER A 550 1.83 -32.94 -13.40
CA SER A 550 0.53 -32.90 -12.73
C SER A 550 -0.07 -31.49 -12.69
N ILE A 551 0.70 -30.49 -12.22
CA ILE A 551 0.25 -29.08 -12.20
C ILE A 551 -0.11 -28.59 -13.60
N ASN A 552 0.72 -28.92 -14.61
CA ASN A 552 0.49 -28.51 -16.00
C ASN A 552 -0.79 -29.11 -16.57
N SER A 553 -1.15 -30.34 -16.20
CA SER A 553 -2.37 -30.98 -16.69
C SER A 553 -3.68 -30.32 -16.20
N LEU A 554 -3.62 -29.54 -15.12
CA LEU A 554 -4.78 -28.85 -14.52
C LEU A 554 -5.07 -27.49 -15.13
N ILE A 555 -4.14 -26.97 -15.93
CA ILE A 555 -4.13 -25.60 -16.47
C ILE A 555 -4.49 -25.66 -17.94
#